data_AF-A0AA96XDI1-F1
#
_entry.id   AF-A0AA96XDI1-F1
#
_cell.length_a   1.000
_cell.length_b   1.000
_cell.length_c   1.000
_cell.angle_alpha   90.00
_cell.angle_beta   90.00
_cell.angle_gamma   90.00
#
_symmetry.space_group_name_H-M   'P 1'
#
loop_
_entity.id
_entity.type
_entity.pdbx_description
1 polymer ?
#
loop_
_entity_poly.entity_id
_entity_poly.type
_entity_poly.pdbx_seq_one_letter_code
_entity_poly.pdbx_strand_id
1 'polypeptide(L)'
;MSRAVAAFAEHADQLVDVIQRELQAQGASLLEAEKLVVYIPKAFGAACATNVGAKVPASVQFVEWNGPATYDVVLAQDPLWFEASRLAKRTLDGRGLSENLLDAIINRSVLLDKLDAAIAAGAQPEVVVLGPFTIALTEAGTQAMRLEAAERV
;
A
#
# COMPACT_ATOMS: atom_id res chain seq x y z
N MET A 1 5.34 0.65 -12.17
CA MET A 1 4.93 -0.39 -11.21
C MET A 1 5.95 -1.53 -11.03
N SER A 2 6.41 -2.20 -12.09
CA SER A 2 7.42 -3.29 -11.95
C SER A 2 8.71 -2.84 -11.24
N ARG A 3 9.26 -1.66 -11.62
CA ARG A 3 10.44 -1.08 -10.94
C ARG A 3 10.19 -0.73 -9.47
N ALA A 4 8.98 -0.27 -9.16
CA ALA A 4 8.62 0.06 -7.79
C ALA A 4 8.59 -1.19 -6.89
N VAL A 5 8.08 -2.30 -7.42
CA VAL A 5 8.12 -3.61 -6.75
C VAL A 5 9.55 -4.15 -6.64
N ALA A 6 10.39 -3.95 -7.65
CA ALA A 6 11.82 -4.32 -7.57
C ALA A 6 12.56 -3.55 -6.47
N ALA A 7 12.26 -2.26 -6.27
CA ALA A 7 12.86 -1.46 -5.20
C ALA A 7 12.57 -2.03 -3.80
N PHE A 8 11.42 -2.66 -3.59
CA PHE A 8 11.13 -3.37 -2.32
C PHE A 8 11.99 -4.61 -2.12
N ALA A 9 12.36 -5.29 -3.20
CA ALA A 9 13.22 -6.46 -3.16
C ALA A 9 14.68 -6.09 -2.90
N GLU A 10 15.18 -5.10 -3.64
CA GLU A 10 16.56 -4.61 -3.56
C GLU A 10 16.86 -3.97 -2.21
N HIS A 11 15.82 -3.47 -1.53
CA HIS A 11 15.91 -2.79 -0.24
C HIS A 11 15.07 -3.47 0.84
N ALA A 12 14.93 -4.81 0.78
CA ALA A 12 14.09 -5.60 1.68
C ALA A 12 14.33 -5.32 3.18
N ASP A 13 15.57 -5.02 3.57
CA ASP A 13 15.95 -4.74 4.97
C ASP A 13 16.09 -3.24 5.29
N GLN A 14 15.80 -2.35 4.33
CA GLN A 14 15.98 -0.91 4.50
C GLN A 14 14.69 -0.21 4.94
N LEU A 15 14.84 0.97 5.55
CA LEU A 15 13.75 1.85 5.91
C LEU A 15 12.94 2.29 4.68
N VAL A 16 11.65 2.58 4.90
CA VAL A 16 10.71 3.05 3.87
C VAL A 16 11.25 4.29 3.14
N ASP A 17 11.91 5.22 3.85
CA ASP A 17 12.50 6.43 3.27
C ASP A 17 13.62 6.16 2.25
N VAL A 18 14.28 5.00 2.33
CA VAL A 18 15.28 4.57 1.32
C VAL A 18 14.55 4.18 0.04
N ILE A 19 13.52 3.36 0.14
CA ILE A 19 12.70 2.94 -1.00
C ILE A 19 12.02 4.15 -1.62
N GLN A 20 11.45 5.06 -0.83
CA GLN A 20 10.83 6.28 -1.34
C GLN A 20 11.79 7.15 -2.15
N ARG A 21 13.04 7.29 -1.68
CA ARG A 21 14.08 8.02 -2.43
C ARG A 21 14.46 7.32 -3.73
N GLU A 22 14.57 6.01 -3.71
CA GLU A 22 14.83 5.22 -4.92
C GLU A 22 13.69 5.37 -5.95
N LEU A 23 12.43 5.30 -5.52
CA LEU A 23 11.28 5.53 -6.41
C LEU A 23 11.32 6.92 -7.06
N GLN A 24 11.70 7.95 -6.31
CA GLN A 24 11.89 9.30 -6.85
C GLN A 24 13.06 9.37 -7.83
N ALA A 25 14.18 8.71 -7.54
CA ALA A 25 15.31 8.60 -8.47
C ALA A 25 14.93 7.91 -9.79
N GLN A 26 13.94 7.00 -9.74
CA GLN A 26 13.38 6.32 -10.90
C GLN A 26 12.30 7.15 -11.65
N GLY A 27 12.02 8.37 -11.20
CA GLY A 27 11.14 9.33 -11.86
C GLY A 27 9.73 9.44 -11.30
N ALA A 28 9.42 8.80 -10.16
CA ALA A 28 8.15 9.05 -9.48
C ALA A 28 8.15 10.46 -8.85
N SER A 29 7.01 11.15 -8.91
CA SER A 29 6.81 12.34 -8.09
C SER A 29 6.85 11.99 -6.60
N LEU A 30 7.03 13.00 -5.74
CA LEU A 30 7.04 12.80 -4.29
C LEU A 30 5.74 12.12 -3.79
N LEU A 31 4.58 12.63 -4.22
CA LEU A 31 3.28 12.07 -3.82
C LEU A 31 3.10 10.64 -4.33
N GLU A 32 3.50 10.35 -5.57
CA GLU A 32 3.47 8.98 -6.08
C GLU A 32 4.37 8.06 -5.27
N ALA A 33 5.58 8.48 -4.92
CA ALA A 33 6.50 7.69 -4.12
C ALA A 33 5.94 7.42 -2.71
N GLU A 34 5.41 8.43 -2.03
CA GLU A 34 4.75 8.31 -0.72
C GLU A 34 3.54 7.36 -0.76
N LYS A 35 2.70 7.46 -1.81
CA LYS A 35 1.60 6.53 -2.03
C LYS A 35 2.11 5.11 -2.28
N LEU A 36 3.06 4.93 -3.19
CA LEU A 36 3.55 3.62 -3.61
C LEU A 36 4.23 2.83 -2.48
N VAL A 37 5.00 3.51 -1.62
CA VAL A 37 5.67 2.81 -0.52
C VAL A 37 4.69 2.20 0.49
N VAL A 38 3.46 2.72 0.54
CA VAL A 38 2.40 2.19 1.40
C VAL A 38 1.44 1.26 0.63
N TYR A 39 1.06 1.64 -0.59
CA TYR A 39 0.11 0.91 -1.40
C TYR A 39 0.62 -0.46 -1.84
N ILE A 40 1.90 -0.60 -2.18
CA ILE A 40 2.44 -1.89 -2.66
C ILE A 40 2.31 -2.97 -1.58
N PRO A 41 2.88 -2.83 -0.37
CA PRO A 41 2.71 -3.84 0.68
C PRO A 41 1.25 -4.11 1.04
N LYS A 42 0.42 -3.05 1.10
CA LYS A 42 -1.00 -3.19 1.43
C LYS A 42 -1.81 -3.89 0.35
N ALA A 43 -1.53 -3.65 -0.93
CA ALA A 43 -2.20 -4.32 -2.03
C ALA A 43 -1.86 -5.82 -2.06
N PHE A 44 -0.60 -6.17 -1.81
CA PHE A 44 -0.18 -7.57 -1.66
C PHE A 44 -0.82 -8.23 -0.45
N GLY A 45 -0.85 -7.55 0.70
CA GLY A 45 -1.53 -8.05 1.88
C GLY A 45 -3.05 -8.18 1.72
N ALA A 46 -3.69 -7.21 1.05
CA ALA A 46 -5.12 -7.25 0.75
C ALA A 46 -5.47 -8.43 -0.17
N ALA A 47 -4.63 -8.72 -1.16
CA ALA A 47 -4.84 -9.87 -2.04
C ALA A 47 -4.71 -11.20 -1.27
N CYS A 48 -3.72 -11.33 -0.37
CA CYS A 48 -3.59 -12.49 0.51
C CYS A 48 -4.78 -12.63 1.46
N ALA A 49 -5.20 -11.53 2.10
CA ALA A 49 -6.35 -11.48 3.00
C ALA A 49 -7.66 -11.89 2.28
N THR A 50 -7.84 -11.43 1.05
CA THR A 50 -9.02 -11.76 0.24
C THR A 50 -9.03 -13.25 -0.13
N ASN A 51 -7.88 -13.86 -0.39
CA ASN A 51 -7.78 -15.29 -0.70
C ASN A 51 -8.23 -16.20 0.46
N VAL A 52 -8.18 -15.70 1.71
CA VAL A 52 -8.69 -16.40 2.90
C VAL A 52 -10.07 -15.87 3.36
N GLY A 53 -10.76 -15.10 2.52
CA GLY A 53 -12.12 -14.64 2.78
C GLY A 53 -12.26 -13.37 3.64
N ALA A 54 -11.15 -12.75 4.06
CA ALA A 54 -11.21 -11.52 4.83
C ALA A 54 -11.68 -10.33 3.96
N LYS A 55 -12.41 -9.40 4.58
CA LYS A 55 -12.84 -8.16 3.91
C LYS A 55 -11.76 -7.10 4.03
N VAL A 56 -11.39 -6.51 2.90
CA VAL A 56 -10.32 -5.49 2.81
C VAL A 56 -10.87 -4.07 2.80
N PRO A 57 -10.05 -3.05 3.10
CA PRO A 57 -10.48 -1.67 3.14
C PRO A 57 -10.95 -1.17 1.76
N ALA A 58 -12.01 -0.37 1.73
CA ALA A 58 -12.50 0.30 0.52
C ALA A 58 -11.95 1.72 0.35
N SER A 59 -11.37 2.28 1.41
CA SER A 59 -10.85 3.63 1.45
C SER A 59 -9.55 3.73 2.25
N VAL A 60 -8.83 4.81 1.99
CA VAL A 60 -7.64 5.24 2.71
C VAL A 60 -7.81 6.71 3.07
N GLN A 61 -7.29 7.09 4.24
CA GLN A 61 -7.21 8.48 4.66
C GLN A 61 -5.76 8.94 4.58
N PHE A 62 -5.51 10.02 3.84
CA PHE A 62 -4.24 10.73 3.89
C PHE A 62 -4.30 11.83 4.94
N VAL A 63 -3.29 11.89 5.79
CA VAL A 63 -3.16 12.93 6.83
C VAL A 63 -1.82 13.64 6.67
N GLU A 64 -1.79 14.92 6.94
CA GLU A 64 -0.54 15.66 7.05
C GLU A 64 0.20 15.26 8.35
N TRP A 65 1.48 14.88 8.25
CA TRP A 65 2.24 14.33 9.39
C TRP A 65 2.22 15.22 10.65
N ASN A 66 2.22 16.55 10.48
CA ASN A 66 2.20 17.54 11.56
C ASN A 66 1.10 18.60 11.39
N GLY A 67 0.03 18.28 10.67
CA GLY A 67 -0.98 19.28 10.33
C GLY A 67 -2.41 18.74 10.32
N PRO A 68 -3.40 19.63 10.18
CA PRO A 68 -4.81 19.27 10.30
C PRO A 68 -5.40 18.73 8.98
N ALA A 69 -4.66 18.78 7.88
CA ALA A 69 -5.20 18.42 6.57
C ALA A 69 -5.46 16.91 6.47
N THR A 70 -6.66 16.56 6.00
CA THR A 70 -7.07 15.17 5.78
C THR A 70 -7.74 15.02 4.42
N TYR A 71 -7.48 13.91 3.74
CA TYR A 71 -8.04 13.59 2.43
C TYR A 71 -8.48 12.11 2.40
N ASP A 72 -9.77 11.87 2.26
CA ASP A 72 -10.30 10.52 2.08
C ASP A 72 -10.31 10.15 0.61
N VAL A 73 -9.75 8.98 0.29
CA VAL A 73 -9.68 8.45 -1.07
C VAL A 73 -10.36 7.09 -1.10
N VAL A 74 -11.30 6.93 -2.05
CA VAL A 74 -11.87 5.63 -2.38
C VAL A 74 -10.83 4.85 -3.19
N LEU A 75 -10.36 3.73 -2.64
CA LEU A 75 -9.25 2.96 -3.21
C LEU A 75 -9.57 2.44 -4.63
N ALA A 76 -10.83 2.11 -4.90
CA ALA A 76 -11.28 1.69 -6.23
C ALA A 76 -11.15 2.78 -7.31
N GLN A 77 -11.01 4.05 -6.91
CA GLN A 77 -10.86 5.20 -7.80
C GLN A 77 -9.41 5.71 -7.87
N ASP A 78 -8.49 5.14 -7.10
CA ASP A 78 -7.08 5.52 -7.10
C ASP A 78 -6.29 4.68 -8.13
N PRO A 79 -5.71 5.29 -9.18
CA PRO A 79 -4.99 4.54 -10.22
C PRO A 79 -3.77 3.78 -9.69
N LEU A 80 -3.05 4.32 -8.70
CA LEU A 80 -1.88 3.67 -8.13
C LEU A 80 -2.30 2.45 -7.30
N TRP A 81 -3.39 2.56 -6.54
CA TRP A 81 -3.95 1.42 -5.82
C TRP A 81 -4.43 0.32 -6.78
N PHE A 82 -5.15 0.70 -7.84
CA PHE A 82 -5.63 -0.25 -8.84
C PHE A 82 -4.47 -1.03 -9.47
N GLU A 83 -3.41 -0.33 -9.88
CA GLU A 83 -2.24 -0.98 -10.48
C GLU A 83 -1.46 -1.85 -9.49
N ALA A 84 -1.32 -1.42 -8.24
CA ALA A 84 -0.70 -2.22 -7.18
C ALA A 84 -1.51 -3.50 -6.91
N SER A 85 -2.83 -3.40 -6.81
CA SER A 85 -3.75 -4.52 -6.60
C SER A 85 -3.75 -5.50 -7.76
N ARG A 86 -3.74 -4.99 -9.00
CA ARG A 86 -3.63 -5.80 -10.22
C ARG A 86 -2.31 -6.57 -10.28
N LEU A 87 -1.22 -5.95 -9.83
CA LEU A 87 0.10 -6.60 -9.77
C LEU A 87 0.17 -7.66 -8.66
N ALA A 88 -0.35 -7.35 -7.46
CA ALA A 88 -0.46 -8.30 -6.35
C ALA A 88 -1.21 -9.56 -6.77
N LYS A 89 -2.41 -9.40 -7.36
CA LYS A 89 -3.23 -10.52 -7.82
C LYS A 89 -2.50 -11.41 -8.83
N ARG A 90 -1.91 -10.80 -9.88
CA ARG A 90 -1.14 -11.55 -10.89
C ARG A 90 0.06 -12.30 -10.30
N THR A 91 0.68 -11.72 -9.28
CA THR A 91 1.82 -12.35 -8.61
C THR A 91 1.37 -13.57 -7.83
N LEU A 92 0.31 -13.44 -7.02
CA LEU A 92 -0.23 -14.55 -6.22
C LEU A 92 -0.84 -15.66 -7.08
N ASP A 93 -1.34 -15.34 -8.28
CA ASP A 93 -1.80 -16.32 -9.27
C ASP A 93 -0.62 -17.09 -9.95
N GLY A 94 0.62 -16.93 -9.45
CA GLY A 94 1.80 -17.68 -9.89
C GLY A 94 2.50 -17.14 -11.14
N ARG A 95 2.24 -15.89 -11.55
CA ARG A 95 2.70 -15.34 -12.84
C ARG A 95 3.72 -14.21 -12.77
N GLY A 96 4.47 -14.00 -11.68
CA GLY A 96 5.25 -12.74 -11.60
C GLY A 96 6.50 -12.66 -10.73
N LEU A 97 6.55 -13.25 -9.54
CA LEU A 97 7.66 -13.01 -8.59
C LEU A 97 8.12 -14.32 -7.94
N SER A 98 9.40 -14.39 -7.56
CA SER A 98 9.94 -15.43 -6.69
C SER A 98 9.39 -15.29 -5.27
N GLU A 99 9.28 -16.38 -4.52
CA GLU A 99 8.81 -16.40 -3.11
C GLU A 99 9.56 -15.38 -2.24
N ASN A 100 10.89 -15.33 -2.31
CA ASN A 100 11.69 -14.35 -1.55
C ASN A 100 11.28 -12.89 -1.78
N LEU A 101 10.82 -12.57 -2.99
CA LEU A 101 10.46 -11.22 -3.39
C LEU A 101 9.04 -10.87 -2.96
N LEU A 102 8.17 -11.89 -2.95
CA LEU A 102 6.86 -11.80 -2.35
C LEU A 102 6.96 -11.55 -0.83
N ASP A 103 7.82 -12.28 -0.13
CA ASP A 103 8.03 -12.15 1.32
C ASP A 103 8.57 -10.76 1.69
N ALA A 104 9.54 -10.23 0.93
CA ALA A 104 10.10 -8.89 1.14
C ALA A 104 9.03 -7.78 1.09
N ILE A 105 7.96 -7.98 0.33
CA ILE A 105 6.85 -7.04 0.20
C ILE A 105 5.79 -7.28 1.28
N ILE A 106 5.38 -8.54 1.45
CA ILE A 106 4.31 -8.97 2.35
C ILE A 106 4.65 -8.65 3.80
N ASN A 107 5.90 -8.85 4.21
CA ASN A 107 6.37 -8.58 5.58
C ASN A 107 6.30 -7.10 5.99
N ARG A 108 6.04 -6.20 5.05
CA ARG A 108 5.83 -4.76 5.30
C ARG A 108 4.34 -4.39 5.38
N SER A 109 3.45 -5.38 5.28
CA SER A 109 2.02 -5.17 5.20
C SER A 109 1.34 -5.17 6.56
N VAL A 110 1.06 -3.98 7.08
CA VAL A 110 0.26 -3.80 8.31
C VAL A 110 -1.14 -4.43 8.21
N LEU A 111 -1.66 -4.67 6.99
CA LEU A 111 -2.94 -5.37 6.83
C LEU A 111 -2.84 -6.86 7.20
N LEU A 112 -1.72 -7.49 6.86
CA LEU A 112 -1.49 -8.88 7.23
C LEU A 112 -1.12 -9.02 8.69
N ASP A 113 -0.32 -8.11 9.25
CA ASP A 113 -0.08 -8.09 10.70
C ASP A 113 -1.39 -8.05 11.50
N LYS A 114 -2.36 -7.26 11.04
CA LYS A 114 -3.70 -7.17 11.65
C LYS A 114 -4.53 -8.44 11.46
N LEU A 115 -4.46 -9.06 10.28
CA LEU A 115 -5.15 -10.32 10.01
C LEU A 115 -4.57 -11.44 10.86
N ASP A 116 -3.25 -11.57 10.90
CA ASP A 116 -2.53 -12.57 11.71
C ASP A 116 -2.83 -12.39 13.20
N ALA A 117 -2.84 -11.16 13.70
CA ALA A 117 -3.24 -10.87 15.07
C ALA A 117 -4.70 -11.27 15.36
N ALA A 118 -5.63 -11.04 14.43
CA ALA A 118 -7.03 -11.45 14.59
C ALA A 118 -7.17 -12.98 14.60
N ILE A 119 -6.48 -13.69 13.71
CA ILE A 119 -6.47 -15.16 13.65
C ILE A 119 -5.85 -15.73 14.92
N ALA A 120 -4.73 -15.18 15.39
CA ALA A 120 -4.09 -15.59 16.64
C ALA A 120 -5.00 -15.38 17.86
N ALA A 121 -5.88 -14.37 17.82
CA ALA A 121 -6.92 -14.15 18.82
C ALA A 121 -8.15 -15.07 18.69
N GLY A 122 -8.15 -15.99 17.71
CA GLY A 122 -9.20 -16.99 17.49
C GLY A 122 -10.28 -16.60 16.46
N ALA A 123 -10.10 -15.50 15.71
CA ALA A 123 -11.03 -15.13 14.65
C ALA A 123 -10.91 -16.08 13.45
N GLN A 124 -12.05 -16.40 12.83
CA GLN A 124 -12.04 -17.05 11.52
C GLN A 124 -11.72 -15.99 10.44
N PRO A 125 -10.82 -16.26 9.48
CA PRO A 125 -10.44 -15.29 8.44
C PRO A 125 -11.64 -14.67 7.70
N GLU A 126 -12.64 -15.48 7.36
CA GLU A 126 -13.88 -15.13 6.65
C GLU A 126 -14.70 -14.02 7.32
N VAL A 127 -14.57 -13.86 8.64
CA VAL A 127 -15.32 -12.86 9.42
C VAL A 127 -14.47 -11.64 9.78
N VAL A 128 -13.17 -11.63 9.42
CA VAL A 128 -12.28 -10.50 9.67
C VAL A 128 -12.61 -9.37 8.69
N VAL A 129 -12.79 -8.17 9.23
CA VAL A 129 -12.97 -6.93 8.46
C VAL A 129 -11.82 -5.99 8.76
N LEU A 130 -10.95 -5.80 7.76
CA LEU A 130 -9.85 -4.85 7.83
C LEU A 130 -10.39 -3.46 7.51
N GLY A 131 -10.42 -2.58 8.52
CA GLY A 131 -10.90 -1.21 8.38
C GLY A 131 -9.96 -0.30 7.58
N PRO A 132 -10.41 0.93 7.23
CA PRO A 132 -9.59 1.93 6.57
C PRO A 132 -8.23 2.12 7.23
N PHE A 133 -7.23 2.46 6.42
CA PHE A 133 -5.89 2.77 6.92
C PHE A 133 -5.54 4.23 6.64
N THR A 134 -4.61 4.72 7.45
CA THR A 134 -4.10 6.08 7.35
C THR A 134 -2.72 6.07 6.72
N ILE A 135 -2.46 7.05 5.84
CA ILE A 135 -1.14 7.36 5.30
C ILE A 135 -0.79 8.75 5.76
N ALA A 136 0.32 8.89 6.48
CA ALA A 136 0.86 10.19 6.79
C ALA A 136 1.74 10.68 5.63
N LEU A 137 1.46 11.88 5.12
CA LEU A 137 2.21 12.54 4.07
C LEU A 137 3.14 13.60 4.66
N THR A 138 4.26 13.84 3.98
CA THR A 138 5.06 15.05 4.23
C THR A 138 4.26 16.30 3.85
N GLU A 139 4.66 17.47 4.34
CA GLU A 139 4.02 18.75 3.99
C GLU A 139 3.96 18.97 2.47
N ALA A 140 5.06 18.66 1.76
CA ALA A 140 5.11 18.74 0.31
C ALA A 140 4.19 17.71 -0.38
N GLY A 141 4.10 16.49 0.18
CA GLY A 141 3.14 15.48 -0.23
C GLY A 141 1.69 15.93 -0.06
N THR A 142 1.36 16.52 1.08
CA THR A 142 0.05 17.12 1.37
C THR A 142 -0.29 18.24 0.38
N GLN A 143 0.66 19.10 0.03
CA GLN A 143 0.45 20.14 -0.96
C GLN A 143 0.18 19.57 -2.36
N ALA A 144 0.91 18.53 -2.76
CA ALA A 144 0.66 17.83 -4.03
C ALA A 144 -0.72 17.14 -4.02
N MET A 145 -1.11 16.51 -2.90
CA MET A 145 -2.41 15.87 -2.73
C MET A 145 -3.55 16.88 -2.84
N ARG A 146 -3.36 18.09 -2.32
CA ARG A 146 -4.32 19.20 -2.45
C ARG A 146 -4.55 19.59 -3.91
N LEU A 147 -3.49 19.64 -4.72
CA LEU A 147 -3.59 19.95 -6.15
C LEU A 147 -4.30 18.81 -6.89
N GLU A 148 -3.91 17.56 -6.64
CA GLU A 148 -4.57 16.39 -7.22
C GLU A 148 -6.07 16.32 -6.87
N ALA A 149 -6.44 16.68 -5.63
CA ALA A 149 -7.83 16.74 -5.20
C ALA A 149 -8.61 17.85 -5.91
N ALA A 150 -7.97 19.00 -6.19
CA ALA A 150 -8.62 20.12 -6.89
C ALA A 150 -8.88 19.81 -8.38
N GLU A 151 -8.08 18.96 -9.02
CA GLU A 151 -8.25 18.53 -10.42
C GLU A 151 -9.39 17.51 -10.61
N ARG A 152 -9.90 16.93 -9.52
CA ARG A 152 -10.99 15.94 -9.53
C ARG A 152 -12.39 16.56 -9.35
N VAL A 153 -12.48 17.87 -9.13
CA VAL A 153 -13.74 18.63 -8.89
C VAL A 153 -14.25 19.27 -10.17
#